data_AF-A0A961KMC9-F1
#
_entry.id   AF-A0A961KMC9-F1
#
_cell.length_a   1.000
_cell.length_b   1.000
_cell.length_c   1.000
_cell.angle_alpha   90.00
_cell.angle_beta   90.00
_cell.angle_gamma   90.00
#
_symmetry.space_group_name_H-M   'P 1'
#
loop_
_entity.id
_entity.type
_entity.pdbx_description
1 polymer ?
#
loop_
_entity_poly.entity_id
_entity_poly.type
_entity_poly.pdbx_seq_one_letter_code
_entity_poly.pdbx_strand_id
1 'polypeptide(L)' 'MTVARVTEISATSTSSFDDAVRQGIERAAKTLRGM' A
#
# COMPACT_ATOMS: atom_id res chain seq x y z
N MET A 1 12.43 16.47 15.14
CA MET A 1 12.54 16.33 13.67
C MET A 1 11.63 15.19 13.24
N THR A 2 10.75 15.43 12.27
CA THR A 2 9.89 14.40 11.66
C THR A 2 10.51 13.97 10.33
N VAL A 3 10.78 12.68 10.17
CA VAL A 3 11.32 12.12 8.92
C VAL A 3 10.29 11.15 8.36
N ALA A 4 9.81 11.44 7.15
CA ALA A 4 8.86 10.58 6.46
C ALA A 4 9.61 9.49 5.66
N ARG A 5 9.05 8.27 5.64
CA ARG A 5 9.54 7.17 4.81
C ARG A 5 8.61 7.00 3.62
N VAL A 6 9.15 7.15 2.41
CA VAL A 6 8.41 6.91 1.16
C VAL A 6 8.78 5.52 0.65
N THR A 7 7.77 4.73 0.29
CA THR A 7 7.96 3.37 -0.27
C THR A 7 7.01 3.20 -1.44
N GLU A 8 7.53 2.78 -2.59
CA GLU A 8 6.73 2.47 -3.78
C GLU A 8 6.23 1.02 -3.72
N ILE A 9 4.94 0.82 -4.03
CA ILE A 9 4.33 -0.50 -4.08
C ILE A 9 3.51 -0.65 -5.36
N SER A 10 3.57 -1.83 -5.96
CA SER A 10 2.75 -2.21 -7.10
C SER A 10 1.88 -3.40 -6.72
N ALA A 11 0.58 -3.27 -6.97
CA ALA A 11 -0.39 -4.32 -6.73
C ALA A 11 -1.17 -4.60 -8.03
N THR A 12 -1.41 -5.88 -8.29
CA THR A 12 -2.17 -6.35 -9.46
C THR A 12 -3.36 -7.15 -8.98
N SER A 13 -4.56 -6.84 -9.48
CA SER A 13 -5.76 -7.66 -9.25
C SER A 13 -6.35 -8.11 -10.58
N THR A 14 -6.90 -9.32 -10.58
CA THR A 14 -7.64 -9.90 -11.71
C THR A 14 -9.05 -9.36 -11.82
N SER A 15 -9.56 -8.70 -10.77
CA SER A 15 -10.94 -8.20 -10.70
C SER A 15 -11.06 -6.79 -11.26
N SER A 16 -10.32 -5.83 -10.71
CA SER A 16 -10.38 -4.44 -11.14
C SER A 16 -9.17 -3.65 -10.63
N PHE A 17 -8.99 -2.45 -11.18
CA PHE A 17 -7.98 -1.51 -10.69
C PHE A 17 -8.22 -1.10 -9.22
N ASP A 18 -9.46 -0.81 -8.85
CA ASP A 18 -9.82 -0.40 -7.48
C ASP A 18 -9.52 -1.50 -6.45
N ASP A 19 -9.81 -2.75 -6.80
CA ASP A 19 -9.48 -3.89 -5.96
C ASP A 19 -7.95 -4.07 -5.81
N ALA A 20 -7.19 -3.84 -6.88
CA ALA A 20 -5.72 -3.86 -6.82
C ALA A 20 -5.18 -2.80 -5.85
N VAL A 21 -5.71 -1.57 -5.91
CA VAL A 21 -5.31 -0.47 -5.02
C VAL A 21 -5.64 -0.81 -3.57
N ARG A 22 -6.88 -1.23 -3.30
CA ARG A 22 -7.33 -1.58 -1.94
C ARG A 22 -6.48 -2.67 -1.32
N GLN A 23 -6.21 -3.73 -2.08
CA GLN A 23 -5.42 -4.87 -1.62
C GLN A 23 -3.94 -4.48 -1.39
N GLY A 24 -3.39 -3.59 -2.22
CA GLY A 24 -2.06 -3.01 -2.03
C GLY A 24 -1.94 -2.21 -0.72
N ILE A 25 -2.92 -1.35 -0.44
CA ILE A 25 -2.96 -0.55 0.79
C ILE A 25 -3.11 -1.43 2.03
N GLU A 26 -4.00 -2.44 2.01
CA GLU A 26 -4.15 -3.36 3.14
C GLU A 26 -2.85 -4.13 3.45
N ARG A 27 -2.11 -4.55 2.42
CA ARG A 27 -0.80 -5.20 2.61
C ARG A 27 0.22 -4.24 3.21
N ALA A 28 0.26 -3.02 2.71
CA ALA A 28 1.13 -1.97 3.21
C ALA A 28 0.83 -1.70 4.69
N ALA A 29 -0.44 -1.61 5.08
CA ALA A 29 -0.88 -1.38 6.45
C ALA A 29 -0.42 -2.44 7.45
N LYS A 30 -0.32 -3.69 7.01
CA LYS A 30 0.14 -4.80 7.87
C LYS A 30 1.62 -4.71 8.23
N THR A 31 2.41 -3.93 7.47
CA THR A 31 3.89 -3.96 7.56
C THR A 31 4.51 -2.60 7.81
N LEU A 32 3.99 -1.54 7.18
CA LEU A 32 4.41 -0.16 7.40
C LEU A 32 3.76 0.37 8.68
N ARG A 33 4.60 0.78 9.64
CA ARG A 33 4.16 1.34 10.92
C ARG A 33 3.97 2.85 10.79
N GLY A 34 2.82 3.37 11.22
CA GLY A 34 2.53 4.80 11.21
C GLY A 34 2.09 5.35 9.85
N MET A 35 1.31 4.55 9.10
CA MET A 35 0.56 5.04 7.94
C MET A 35 -0.59 5.95 8.34
#